data_AF-A0A1G3G4Y2-F1
#
_entry.id   AF-A0A1G3G4Y2-F1
#
_cell.length_a   1.000
_cell.length_b   1.000
_cell.length_c   1.000
_cell.angle_alpha   90.00
_cell.angle_beta   90.00
_cell.angle_gamma   90.00
#
_symmetry.space_group_name_H-M   'P 1'
#
loop_
_entity.id
_entity.type
_entity.pdbx_description
1 polymer ?
#
loop_
_entity_poly.entity_id
_entity_poly.type
_entity_poly.pdbx_seq_one_letter_code
_entity_poly.pdbx_strand_id
1 'polypeptide(L)'
;MRNKHQYYKEDAEDGLGLVSPFDPAERDDLWFLPETGDEDAPDLAPLPRADRRLLFDPVEWARAQADLAAELAALCLNFGAFEERLAGIAQGARQRLAIREAAELSWWVGHRIGVERLTLWVGSRSGGGEDNLALLQSGWAVRRLMAGQGPAKGGWPEGIAGFLGYAPTDATEELAEVMQAAQYLHPVTQSAILFHAWRIAGQGAARDTEAVVMAACHGGTMGRRQGQFLPVALAGMTALRAAGSAHSRLAAWISGADAAVLAALMQLDRLTAWHAAARVALADLSGRTPHLLVDLFAEWPMVSAPMAEARTKASRAAVQRNLQTLTDRGLIREMTGQGRYRLWSAKG
;
A
#
# COMPACT_ATOMS: atom_id res chain seq x y z
N MET A 1 -0.98 24.97 55.61
CA MET A 1 -2.28 25.29 54.98
C MET A 1 -2.07 26.23 53.79
N ARG A 2 -2.07 25.71 52.56
CA ARG A 2 -2.68 26.35 51.37
C ARG A 2 -2.58 25.40 50.17
N ASN A 3 -3.68 25.33 49.43
CA ASN A 3 -4.08 24.31 48.48
C ASN A 3 -3.16 24.19 47.26
N LYS A 4 -2.75 22.95 46.93
CA LYS A 4 -2.41 22.55 45.56
C LYS A 4 -3.69 22.06 44.89
N HIS A 5 -4.11 22.73 43.82
CA HIS A 5 -5.11 22.18 42.90
C HIS A 5 -4.44 21.11 42.05
N GLN A 6 -4.79 19.87 42.33
CA GLN A 6 -4.39 18.68 41.59
C GLN A 6 -5.54 18.39 40.62
N TYR A 7 -5.36 18.70 39.34
CA TYR A 7 -6.29 18.25 38.30
C TYR A 7 -5.98 16.77 38.02
N TYR A 8 -6.92 15.90 38.37
CA TYR A 8 -6.97 14.52 37.91
C TYR A 8 -7.20 14.50 36.40
N LYS A 9 -6.42 13.70 35.70
CA LYS A 9 -6.75 13.22 34.35
C LYS A 9 -6.63 11.70 34.39
N GLU A 10 -7.76 11.05 34.66
CA GLU A 10 -7.94 9.61 34.43
C GLU A 10 -8.09 9.37 32.92
N ASP A 11 -7.22 8.48 32.44
CA ASP A 11 -7.46 7.35 31.54
C ASP A 11 -8.06 7.56 30.14
N ALA A 12 -7.19 7.34 29.15
CA ALA A 12 -7.50 6.55 27.97
C ALA A 12 -6.26 5.72 27.60
N GLU A 13 -6.13 4.55 28.23
CA GLU A 13 -5.21 3.49 27.79
C GLU A 13 -5.69 2.93 26.44
N ASP A 14 -5.21 3.50 25.33
CA ASP A 14 -5.18 2.79 24.05
C ASP A 14 -3.99 1.82 24.06
N GLY A 15 -4.26 0.57 24.42
CA GLY A 15 -3.30 -0.54 24.52
C GLY A 15 -2.70 -0.99 23.19
N LEU A 16 -1.90 -0.13 22.55
CA LEU A 16 -1.00 -0.46 21.45
C LEU A 16 0.44 0.00 21.78
N GLY A 17 1.03 -0.62 22.80
CA GLY A 17 2.42 -0.39 23.18
C GLY A 17 3.41 -1.12 22.27
N LEU A 18 4.18 -0.37 21.48
CA LEU A 18 5.59 -0.05 21.71
C LEU A 18 6.18 0.62 20.45
N VAL A 19 7.00 1.63 20.72
CA VAL A 19 7.73 2.47 19.76
C VAL A 19 8.70 1.63 18.92
N SER A 20 8.64 1.79 17.60
CA SER A 20 9.50 1.17 16.60
C SER A 20 10.92 1.75 16.63
N PRO A 21 11.98 1.01 16.25
CA PRO A 21 13.32 1.58 16.02
C PRO A 21 13.39 2.61 14.88
N PHE A 22 12.28 2.80 14.15
CA PHE A 22 12.09 3.81 13.12
C PHE A 22 11.26 5.00 13.61
N ASP A 23 10.82 4.98 14.86
CA ASP A 23 10.24 6.14 15.53
C ASP A 23 11.39 7.02 16.04
N PRO A 24 11.22 8.35 16.09
CA PRO A 24 12.32 9.27 16.33
C PRO A 24 12.90 9.09 17.73
N ALA A 25 14.23 8.91 17.79
CA ALA A 25 14.99 9.34 18.96
C ALA A 25 15.19 10.86 18.84
N GLU A 26 14.90 11.59 19.91
CA GLU A 26 15.30 12.99 20.03
C GLU A 26 16.82 13.05 19.82
N ARG A 27 17.23 13.76 18.76
CA ARG A 27 18.64 14.10 18.56
C ARG A 27 18.95 15.23 19.53
N ASP A 28 19.35 14.87 20.75
CA ASP A 28 19.97 15.80 21.67
C ASP A 28 21.19 16.44 21.02
N ASP A 29 21.34 17.74 21.26
CA ASP A 29 22.38 18.63 20.76
C ASP A 29 23.75 17.95 20.69
N LEU A 30 24.15 17.65 19.45
CA LEU A 30 25.44 17.07 19.13
C LEU A 30 26.50 18.18 19.21
N TRP A 31 27.03 18.39 20.42
CA TRP A 31 28.05 19.38 20.79
C TRP A 31 29.34 19.41 19.94
N PHE A 32 29.46 18.52 18.97
CA PHE A 32 30.58 18.41 18.03
C PHE A 32 30.32 19.07 16.67
N LEU A 33 29.11 19.58 16.41
CA LEU A 33 28.84 20.41 15.25
C LEU A 33 29.29 21.85 15.55
N PRO A 34 30.15 22.47 14.71
CA PRO A 34 30.53 23.86 14.91
C PRO A 34 29.29 24.75 14.86
N GLU A 35 29.21 25.72 15.78
CA GLU A 35 28.15 26.74 15.76
C GLU A 35 28.20 27.46 14.40
N THR A 36 27.08 27.50 13.69
CA THR A 36 27.01 28.10 12.36
C THR A 36 27.17 29.61 12.45
N GLY A 37 28.41 30.10 12.36
CA GLY A 37 28.71 31.51 12.46
C GLY A 37 30.19 31.85 12.38
N ASP A 38 30.95 31.23 11.46
CA ASP A 38 32.29 31.72 11.14
C ASP A 38 32.19 32.97 10.23
N GLU A 39 32.41 34.16 10.80
CA GLU A 39 32.48 35.44 10.07
C GLU A 39 33.79 35.60 9.24
N ASP A 40 34.72 34.64 9.33
CA ASP A 40 36.02 34.64 8.62
C ASP A 40 36.09 33.56 7.51
N ALA A 41 34.99 33.31 6.80
CA ALA A 41 35.02 32.47 5.60
C ALA A 41 35.82 33.19 4.49
N PRO A 42 36.92 32.61 3.96
CA PRO A 42 37.66 33.22 2.86
C PRO A 42 36.74 33.49 1.66
N ASP A 43 36.99 34.59 0.94
CA ASP A 43 36.28 35.01 -0.28
C ASP A 43 36.51 33.99 -1.41
N LEU A 44 35.88 32.83 -1.25
CA LEU A 44 35.86 31.77 -2.23
C LEU A 44 35.00 32.25 -3.39
N ALA A 45 35.53 32.13 -4.61
CA ALA A 45 34.73 32.35 -5.81
C ALA A 45 33.41 31.58 -5.67
N PRO A 46 32.26 32.20 -5.98
CA PRO A 46 30.96 31.58 -5.77
C PRO A 46 30.99 30.20 -6.41
N LEU A 47 30.65 29.17 -5.63
CA LEU A 47 30.60 27.80 -6.11
C LEU A 47 29.82 27.76 -7.43
N PRO A 48 30.23 26.92 -8.40
CA PRO A 48 29.47 26.72 -9.61
C PRO A 48 28.00 26.53 -9.23
N ARG A 49 27.13 27.43 -9.70
CA ARG A 49 25.70 27.35 -9.37
C ARG A 49 25.23 25.95 -9.73
N ALA A 50 24.62 25.25 -8.76
CA ALA A 50 24.02 23.96 -9.00
C ALA A 50 23.18 24.01 -10.28
N ASP A 51 23.33 23.01 -11.15
CA ASP A 51 22.59 22.93 -12.40
C ASP A 51 21.09 23.04 -12.07
N ARG A 52 20.47 24.16 -12.46
CA ARG A 52 19.05 24.43 -12.19
C ARG A 52 18.13 23.68 -13.15
N ARG A 53 18.65 22.78 -13.98
CA ARG A 53 17.82 21.86 -14.75
C ARG A 53 17.02 21.02 -13.77
N LEU A 54 15.69 21.15 -13.85
CA LEU A 54 14.77 20.31 -13.09
C LEU A 54 15.16 18.84 -13.34
N LEU A 55 15.29 18.06 -12.26
CA LEU A 55 15.53 16.61 -12.34
C LEU A 55 14.49 15.90 -13.22
N PHE A 56 13.31 16.52 -13.37
CA PHE A 56 12.24 16.13 -14.27
C PHE A 56 11.78 17.36 -15.05
N ASP A 57 11.91 17.36 -16.37
CA ASP A 57 11.34 18.41 -17.22
C ASP A 57 9.82 18.20 -17.37
N PRO A 58 8.97 19.04 -16.76
CA PRO A 58 7.52 18.89 -16.83
C PRO A 58 6.99 18.97 -18.27
N VAL A 59 7.69 19.69 -19.16
CA VAL A 59 7.30 19.82 -20.56
C VAL A 59 7.50 18.50 -21.32
N GLU A 60 8.56 17.75 -21.03
CA GLU A 60 8.78 16.41 -21.62
C GLU A 60 7.65 15.45 -21.21
N TRP A 61 7.26 15.46 -19.93
CA TRP A 61 6.17 14.64 -19.43
C TRP A 61 4.80 15.08 -19.96
N ALA A 62 4.58 16.38 -20.14
CA ALA A 62 3.35 16.90 -20.77
C ALA A 62 3.21 16.41 -22.23
N ARG A 63 4.30 16.43 -23.00
CA ARG A 63 4.32 15.88 -24.37
C ARG A 63 4.07 14.38 -24.37
N ALA A 64 4.75 13.63 -23.51
CA ALA A 64 4.53 12.19 -23.36
C ALA A 64 3.07 11.87 -23.01
N GLN A 65 2.45 12.64 -22.11
CA GLN A 65 1.03 12.48 -21.78
C GLN A 65 0.12 12.76 -22.97
N ALA A 66 0.40 13.80 -23.75
CA ALA A 66 -0.37 14.13 -24.94
C ALA A 66 -0.28 13.01 -26.00
N ASP A 67 0.91 12.44 -26.19
CA ASP A 67 1.13 11.33 -27.11
C ASP A 67 0.41 10.05 -26.66
N LEU A 68 0.31 9.82 -25.35
CA LEU A 68 -0.30 8.63 -24.73
C LEU A 68 -1.75 8.86 -24.27
N ALA A 69 -2.43 9.87 -24.82
CA ALA A 69 -3.76 10.27 -24.35
C ALA A 69 -4.82 9.17 -24.52
N ALA A 70 -4.71 8.34 -25.57
CA ALA A 70 -5.65 7.26 -25.82
C ALA A 70 -5.50 6.12 -24.80
N GLU A 71 -4.27 5.70 -24.51
CA GLU A 71 -3.93 4.70 -23.51
C GLU A 71 -4.31 5.18 -22.11
N LEU A 72 -4.07 6.46 -21.82
CA LEU A 72 -4.47 7.08 -20.57
C LEU A 72 -6.00 7.08 -20.41
N ALA A 73 -6.75 7.41 -21.46
CA ALA A 73 -8.21 7.37 -21.43
C ALA A 73 -8.74 5.94 -21.22
N ALA A 74 -8.11 4.94 -21.84
CA ALA A 74 -8.46 3.53 -21.64
C ALA A 74 -8.23 3.09 -20.20
N LEU A 75 -7.08 3.44 -19.61
CA LEU A 75 -6.80 3.19 -18.19
C LEU A 75 -7.84 3.84 -17.28
N CYS A 76 -8.22 5.10 -17.53
CA CYS A 76 -9.25 5.79 -16.75
C CYS A 76 -10.62 5.08 -16.85
N LEU A 77 -11.01 4.61 -18.04
CA LEU A 77 -12.24 3.86 -18.24
C LEU A 77 -12.23 2.55 -17.44
N ASN A 78 -11.16 1.77 -17.56
CA ASN A 78 -11.01 0.48 -16.86
C ASN A 78 -10.97 0.68 -15.34
N PHE A 79 -10.32 1.74 -14.88
CA PHE A 79 -10.29 2.07 -13.45
C PHE A 79 -11.66 2.49 -12.93
N GLY A 80 -12.44 3.26 -13.70
CA GLY A 80 -13.82 3.58 -13.33
C GLY A 80 -14.68 2.31 -13.18
N ALA A 81 -14.52 1.34 -14.09
CA ALA A 81 -15.18 0.03 -13.96
C ALA A 81 -14.69 -0.75 -12.73
N PHE A 82 -13.39 -0.66 -12.42
CA PHE A 82 -12.79 -1.23 -11.21
C PHE A 82 -13.37 -0.61 -9.93
N GLU A 83 -13.49 0.72 -9.86
CA GLU A 83 -14.09 1.42 -8.73
C GLU A 83 -15.55 0.99 -8.50
N GLU A 84 -16.33 0.89 -9.57
CA GLU A 84 -17.72 0.46 -9.51
C GLU A 84 -17.82 -1.00 -9.03
N ARG A 85 -17.01 -1.90 -9.58
CA ARG A 85 -16.99 -3.31 -9.15
C ARG A 85 -16.61 -3.45 -7.69
N LEU A 86 -15.59 -2.69 -7.25
CA LEU A 86 -15.13 -2.72 -5.88
C LEU A 86 -16.18 -2.14 -4.90
N ALA A 87 -16.96 -1.16 -5.33
CA ALA A 87 -18.06 -0.61 -4.53
C ALA A 87 -19.24 -1.59 -4.36
N GLY A 88 -19.47 -2.47 -5.35
CA GLY A 88 -20.55 -3.46 -5.32
C GLY A 88 -20.23 -4.74 -4.54
N ILE A 89 -18.99 -4.95 -4.10
CA ILE A 89 -18.57 -6.16 -3.37
C ILE A 89 -18.63 -5.94 -1.86
N ALA A 90 -18.82 -7.04 -1.12
CA ALA A 90 -18.76 -7.07 0.34
C ALA A 90 -17.53 -6.32 0.91
N GLN A 91 -17.65 -5.84 2.15
CA GLN A 91 -16.57 -5.16 2.86
C GLN A 91 -15.27 -5.98 2.78
N GLY A 92 -14.12 -5.31 2.69
CA GLY A 92 -12.79 -5.95 2.72
C GLY A 92 -12.20 -6.40 1.38
N ALA A 93 -12.91 -6.35 0.25
CA ALA A 93 -12.32 -6.63 -1.07
C ALA A 93 -11.08 -5.76 -1.38
N ARG A 94 -11.09 -4.51 -0.90
CA ARG A 94 -9.92 -3.62 -0.98
C ARG A 94 -8.73 -4.13 -0.19
N GLN A 95 -8.95 -4.61 1.04
CA GLN A 95 -7.89 -5.20 1.86
C GLN A 95 -7.29 -6.42 1.16
N ARG A 96 -8.13 -7.28 0.58
CA ARG A 96 -7.68 -8.43 -0.21
C ARG A 96 -6.75 -8.02 -1.34
N LEU A 97 -7.11 -6.99 -2.11
CA LEU A 97 -6.28 -6.46 -3.19
C LEU A 97 -4.99 -5.84 -2.66
N ALA A 98 -5.05 -5.06 -1.58
CA ALA A 98 -3.87 -4.44 -0.97
C ALA A 98 -2.84 -5.48 -0.48
N ILE A 99 -3.29 -6.60 0.10
CA ILE A 99 -2.39 -7.69 0.52
C ILE A 99 -1.74 -8.34 -0.71
N ARG A 100 -2.50 -8.57 -1.79
CA ARG A 100 -1.96 -9.16 -3.03
C ARG A 100 -0.94 -8.23 -3.69
N GLU A 101 -1.29 -6.96 -3.84
CA GLU A 101 -0.43 -5.93 -4.40
C GLU A 101 0.87 -5.82 -3.61
N ALA A 102 0.80 -5.68 -2.28
CA ALA A 102 1.98 -5.59 -1.44
C ALA A 102 2.86 -6.86 -1.48
N ALA A 103 2.25 -8.04 -1.62
CA ALA A 103 2.99 -9.27 -1.82
C ALA A 103 3.77 -9.24 -3.14
N GLU A 104 3.14 -8.89 -4.26
CA GLU A 104 3.81 -8.74 -5.56
C GLU A 104 4.95 -7.70 -5.50
N LEU A 105 4.70 -6.54 -4.88
CA LEU A 105 5.72 -5.51 -4.68
C LEU A 105 6.92 -6.01 -3.87
N SER A 106 6.70 -6.87 -2.87
CA SER A 106 7.79 -7.46 -2.11
C SER A 106 8.72 -8.32 -2.97
N TRP A 107 8.22 -8.95 -4.04
CA TRP A 107 9.06 -9.68 -4.99
C TRP A 107 9.93 -8.74 -5.81
N TRP A 108 9.37 -7.61 -6.24
CA TRP A 108 10.10 -6.59 -7.00
C TRP A 108 11.22 -5.93 -6.19
N VAL A 109 10.99 -5.61 -4.91
CA VAL A 109 12.02 -5.04 -4.02
C VAL A 109 13.04 -6.11 -3.55
N GLY A 110 12.77 -7.40 -3.81
CA GLY A 110 13.70 -8.50 -3.55
C GLY A 110 13.46 -9.29 -2.26
N HIS A 111 12.42 -8.95 -1.49
CA HIS A 111 12.05 -9.62 -0.24
C HIS A 111 11.26 -10.93 -0.42
N ARG A 112 10.54 -11.09 -1.54
CA ARG A 112 9.82 -12.32 -1.93
C ARG A 112 8.86 -12.85 -0.84
N ILE A 113 8.10 -11.96 -0.20
CA ILE A 113 7.09 -12.33 0.79
C ILE A 113 5.83 -12.79 0.06
N GLY A 114 5.47 -14.06 0.22
CA GLY A 114 4.22 -14.60 -0.33
C GLY A 114 2.97 -14.08 0.37
N VAL A 115 1.84 -14.14 -0.36
CA VAL A 115 0.51 -13.69 0.11
C VAL A 115 0.13 -14.39 1.42
N GLU A 116 0.47 -15.67 1.55
CA GLU A 116 0.20 -16.50 2.72
C GLU A 116 0.85 -15.94 3.99
N ARG A 117 2.14 -15.58 3.89
CA ARG A 117 2.91 -15.05 5.02
C ARG A 117 2.47 -13.63 5.37
N LEU A 118 2.24 -12.79 4.35
CA LEU A 118 1.76 -11.42 4.57
C LEU A 118 0.35 -11.39 5.17
N THR A 119 -0.51 -12.34 4.78
CA THR A 119 -1.86 -12.48 5.35
C THR A 119 -1.82 -12.83 6.84
N LEU A 120 -0.98 -13.79 7.24
CA LEU A 120 -0.78 -14.13 8.67
C LEU A 120 -0.22 -12.95 9.47
N TRP A 121 0.69 -12.20 8.88
CA TRP A 121 1.30 -11.03 9.51
C TRP A 121 0.26 -9.91 9.73
N VAL A 122 -0.51 -9.56 8.70
CA VAL A 122 -1.53 -8.50 8.78
C VAL A 122 -2.69 -8.94 9.68
N GLY A 123 -3.10 -10.21 9.62
CA GLY A 123 -4.26 -10.72 10.34
C GLY A 123 -4.03 -10.99 11.83
N SER A 124 -2.83 -11.46 12.22
CA SER A 124 -2.55 -11.90 13.60
C SER A 124 -1.11 -11.66 14.07
N ARG A 125 -0.33 -10.82 13.38
CA ARG A 125 1.11 -10.58 13.65
C ARG A 125 1.92 -11.87 13.80
N SER A 126 1.47 -12.90 13.09
CA SER A 126 2.07 -14.24 13.08
C SER A 126 2.85 -14.44 11.77
N GLY A 127 3.69 -15.47 11.69
CA GLY A 127 4.52 -15.70 10.49
C GLY A 127 5.77 -14.82 10.40
N GLY A 128 6.17 -14.20 11.52
CA GLY A 128 7.48 -13.56 11.68
C GLY A 128 8.62 -14.58 11.62
N GLY A 129 9.81 -14.10 11.25
CA GLY A 129 11.04 -14.86 11.10
C GLY A 129 12.24 -13.91 10.99
N GLU A 130 13.36 -14.38 10.43
CA GLU A 130 14.59 -13.58 10.27
C GLU A 130 14.36 -12.30 9.43
N ASP A 131 13.47 -12.35 8.42
CA ASP A 131 13.11 -11.20 7.56
C ASP A 131 12.12 -10.19 8.17
N ASN A 132 12.18 -9.94 9.48
CA ASN A 132 11.17 -9.13 10.17
C ASN A 132 11.04 -7.71 9.58
N LEU A 133 12.14 -7.12 9.13
CA LEU A 133 12.13 -5.81 8.46
C LEU A 133 11.36 -5.82 7.14
N ALA A 134 11.52 -6.87 6.32
CA ALA A 134 10.79 -7.01 5.06
C ALA A 134 9.28 -7.16 5.28
N LEU A 135 8.88 -7.89 6.33
CA LEU A 135 7.48 -8.02 6.75
C LEU A 135 6.92 -6.70 7.30
N LEU A 136 7.72 -5.94 8.03
CA LEU A 136 7.34 -4.61 8.51
C LEU A 136 7.07 -3.66 7.33
N GLN A 137 7.96 -3.64 6.33
CA GLN A 137 7.79 -2.83 5.11
C GLN A 137 6.58 -3.28 4.28
N SER A 138 6.43 -4.57 4.01
CA SER A 138 5.28 -5.11 3.26
C SER A 138 3.96 -4.85 4.01
N GLY A 139 3.98 -4.98 5.34
CA GLY A 139 2.84 -4.64 6.18
C GLY A 139 2.53 -3.14 6.21
N TRP A 140 3.54 -2.27 6.12
CA TRP A 140 3.36 -0.82 5.95
C TRP A 140 2.68 -0.52 4.61
N ALA A 141 3.13 -1.15 3.52
CA ALA A 141 2.52 -1.01 2.20
C ALA A 141 1.02 -1.36 2.23
N VAL A 142 0.64 -2.49 2.82
CA VAL A 142 -0.77 -2.88 2.99
C VAL A 142 -1.57 -1.80 3.72
N ARG A 143 -1.05 -1.27 4.83
CA ARG A 143 -1.76 -0.24 5.61
C ARG A 143 -1.97 1.05 4.81
N ARG A 144 -0.96 1.50 4.04
CA ARG A 144 -1.07 2.72 3.23
C ARG A 144 -2.02 2.54 2.04
N LEU A 145 -1.92 1.41 1.34
CA LEU A 145 -2.85 1.04 0.25
C LEU A 145 -4.29 0.89 0.75
N MET A 146 -4.50 0.54 2.02
CA MET A 146 -5.83 0.49 2.66
C MET A 146 -6.34 1.82 3.20
N ALA A 147 -5.45 2.70 3.68
CA ALA A 147 -5.83 3.96 4.30
C ALA A 147 -6.49 4.93 3.30
N GLY A 148 -6.09 4.87 2.03
CA GLY A 148 -6.69 5.67 0.96
C GLY A 148 -6.43 7.15 1.06
N GLN A 149 -5.36 7.52 1.75
CA GLN A 149 -4.89 8.89 1.83
C GLN A 149 -3.71 9.01 0.87
N GLY A 150 -3.81 9.86 -0.14
CA GLY A 150 -2.68 10.15 -1.02
C GLY A 150 -1.66 11.06 -0.34
N PRO A 151 -0.40 11.07 -0.83
CA PRO A 151 0.68 11.91 -0.30
C PRO A 151 0.45 13.42 -0.50
N ALA A 152 -0.54 13.84 -1.29
CA ALA A 152 -0.91 15.25 -1.47
C ALA A 152 -1.91 15.76 -0.41
N LYS A 153 -2.38 14.91 0.51
CA LYS A 153 -3.40 15.29 1.48
C LYS A 153 -2.85 16.34 2.45
N GLY A 154 -3.42 17.54 2.41
CA GLY A 154 -3.00 18.67 3.24
C GLY A 154 -1.86 19.49 2.65
N GLY A 155 -1.48 19.24 1.40
CA GLY A 155 -0.30 19.84 0.75
C GLY A 155 0.75 18.78 0.44
N TRP A 156 1.67 19.07 -0.48
CA TRP A 156 2.75 18.14 -0.82
C TRP A 156 3.78 17.99 0.31
N PRO A 157 4.36 19.06 0.89
CA PRO A 157 5.40 18.92 1.90
C PRO A 157 4.92 18.15 3.15
N GLU A 158 3.84 18.61 3.76
CA GLU A 158 3.27 18.00 4.97
C GLU A 158 2.62 16.65 4.68
N GLY A 159 1.99 16.51 3.51
CA GLY A 159 1.30 15.30 3.10
C GLY A 159 2.26 14.14 2.83
N ILE A 160 3.43 14.40 2.21
CA ILE A 160 4.46 13.38 1.97
C ILE A 160 5.02 12.88 3.31
N ALA A 161 5.43 13.79 4.19
CA ALA A 161 5.95 13.45 5.52
C ALA A 161 4.92 12.65 6.34
N GLY A 162 3.66 13.09 6.37
CA GLY A 162 2.57 12.39 7.05
C GLY A 162 2.23 11.03 6.42
N PHE A 163 2.34 10.90 5.10
CA PHE A 163 2.15 9.64 4.40
C PHE A 163 3.27 8.65 4.72
N LEU A 164 4.52 9.09 4.79
CA LEU A 164 5.64 8.23 5.12
C LEU A 164 5.59 7.84 6.60
N GLY A 165 5.25 8.80 7.46
CA GLY A 165 5.17 8.65 8.91
C GLY A 165 6.44 9.11 9.63
N TYR A 166 7.22 10.00 9.03
CA TYR A 166 8.40 10.61 9.63
C TYR A 166 8.45 12.12 9.35
N ALA A 167 9.32 12.84 10.07
CA ALA A 167 9.44 14.29 9.95
C ALA A 167 9.92 14.73 8.56
N PRO A 168 9.53 15.92 8.07
CA PRO A 168 10.04 16.45 6.80
C PRO A 168 11.57 16.39 6.71
N THR A 169 12.06 16.01 5.53
CA THR A 169 13.48 15.98 5.17
C THR A 169 13.69 16.67 3.83
N ASP A 170 14.95 16.99 3.49
CA ASP A 170 15.32 17.55 2.18
C ASP A 170 14.74 16.74 1.02
N ALA A 171 14.76 15.40 1.10
CA ALA A 171 14.18 14.51 0.09
C ALA A 171 12.66 14.69 -0.06
N THR A 172 11.94 14.94 1.04
CA THR A 172 10.49 15.21 0.98
C THR A 172 10.18 16.59 0.40
N GLU A 173 11.03 17.59 0.66
CA GLU A 173 10.91 18.93 0.11
C GLU A 173 11.20 18.93 -1.40
N GLU A 174 12.29 18.27 -1.82
CA GLU A 174 12.62 18.05 -3.23
C GLU A 174 11.48 17.35 -3.99
N LEU A 175 10.90 16.30 -3.41
CA LEU A 175 9.74 15.64 -4.01
C LEU A 175 8.54 16.59 -4.09
N ALA A 176 8.29 17.38 -3.05
CA ALA A 176 7.20 18.35 -3.05
C ALA A 176 7.36 19.40 -4.14
N GLU A 177 8.56 19.90 -4.40
CA GLU A 177 8.84 20.84 -5.50
C GLU A 177 8.56 20.21 -6.87
N VAL A 178 9.04 18.98 -7.11
CA VAL A 178 8.77 18.24 -8.35
C VAL A 178 7.27 18.05 -8.55
N MET A 179 6.55 17.66 -7.51
CA MET A 179 5.12 17.41 -7.60
C MET A 179 4.28 18.69 -7.77
N GLN A 180 4.72 19.81 -7.19
CA GLN A 180 4.13 21.13 -7.45
C GLN A 180 4.32 21.56 -8.90
N ALA A 181 5.51 21.34 -9.47
CA ALA A 181 5.78 21.64 -10.87
C ALA A 181 4.95 20.76 -11.83
N ALA A 182 4.57 19.55 -11.41
CA ALA A 182 3.78 18.59 -12.19
C ALA A 182 2.25 18.68 -11.96
N GLN A 183 1.76 19.59 -11.11
CA GLN A 183 0.37 19.58 -10.64
C GLN A 183 -0.70 19.74 -11.72
N TYR A 184 -0.35 20.28 -12.89
CA TYR A 184 -1.27 20.47 -14.02
C TYR A 184 -1.40 19.21 -14.90
N LEU A 185 -0.56 18.20 -14.69
CA LEU A 185 -0.62 16.93 -15.41
C LEU A 185 -1.73 16.03 -14.86
N HIS A 186 -2.09 14.99 -15.61
CA HIS A 186 -3.08 14.02 -15.15
C HIS A 186 -2.54 13.23 -13.93
N PRO A 187 -3.38 12.83 -12.94
CA PRO A 187 -2.92 12.12 -11.75
C PRO A 187 -2.11 10.84 -12.02
N VAL A 188 -2.40 10.11 -13.11
CA VAL A 188 -1.58 8.96 -13.54
C VAL A 188 -0.17 9.38 -13.93
N THR A 189 -0.03 10.44 -14.70
CA THR A 189 1.29 10.99 -15.08
C THR A 189 2.03 11.50 -13.85
N GLN A 190 1.33 12.21 -12.97
CA GLN A 190 1.87 12.64 -11.68
C GLN A 190 2.35 11.44 -10.86
N SER A 191 1.60 10.34 -10.82
CA SER A 191 2.00 9.12 -10.09
C SER A 191 3.26 8.47 -10.66
N ALA A 192 3.43 8.45 -11.98
CA ALA A 192 4.65 7.96 -12.62
C ALA A 192 5.86 8.87 -12.26
N ILE A 193 5.68 10.19 -12.33
CA ILE A 193 6.71 11.16 -11.91
C ILE A 193 7.07 10.94 -10.45
N LEU A 194 6.09 10.82 -9.55
CA LEU A 194 6.29 10.58 -8.13
C LEU A 194 7.14 9.33 -7.89
N PHE A 195 6.77 8.22 -8.52
CA PHE A 195 7.52 6.96 -8.43
C PHE A 195 9.00 7.16 -8.80
N HIS A 196 9.28 7.83 -9.91
CA HIS A 196 10.65 8.07 -10.34
C HIS A 196 11.40 9.07 -9.47
N ALA A 197 10.74 10.16 -9.07
CA ALA A 197 11.34 11.22 -8.27
C ALA A 197 11.74 10.71 -6.89
N TRP A 198 10.86 9.95 -6.22
CA TRP A 198 11.19 9.39 -4.91
C TRP A 198 12.31 8.37 -4.96
N ARG A 199 12.45 7.61 -6.05
CA ARG A 199 13.58 6.68 -6.19
C ARG A 199 14.94 7.37 -6.35
N ILE A 200 14.93 8.64 -6.79
CA ILE A 200 16.13 9.47 -6.88
C ILE A 200 16.41 10.16 -5.54
N ALA A 201 15.41 10.84 -4.98
CA ALA A 201 15.57 11.68 -3.78
C ALA A 201 15.53 10.88 -2.46
N GLY A 202 14.64 9.88 -2.38
CA GLY A 202 14.40 9.11 -1.17
C GLY A 202 15.62 8.28 -0.75
N GLN A 203 15.70 7.98 0.54
CA GLN A 203 16.84 7.30 1.15
C GLN A 203 16.40 6.07 1.95
N GLY A 204 17.36 5.19 2.25
CA GLY A 204 17.13 4.03 3.12
C GLY A 204 16.52 2.81 2.42
N ALA A 205 16.39 1.72 3.19
CA ALA A 205 16.03 0.41 2.68
C ALA A 205 14.56 0.29 2.23
N ALA A 206 13.69 1.24 2.61
CA ALA A 206 12.27 1.24 2.23
C ALA A 206 11.96 2.09 0.99
N ARG A 207 12.94 2.84 0.47
CA ARG A 207 12.75 3.84 -0.61
C ARG A 207 11.93 3.33 -1.78
N ASP A 208 12.27 2.17 -2.32
CA ASP A 208 11.60 1.63 -3.51
C ASP A 208 10.14 1.22 -3.19
N THR A 209 9.89 0.66 -2.00
CA THR A 209 8.53 0.36 -1.49
C THR A 209 7.73 1.65 -1.26
N GLU A 210 8.35 2.67 -0.69
CA GLU A 210 7.72 3.97 -0.46
C GLU A 210 7.33 4.66 -1.77
N ALA A 211 8.23 4.64 -2.77
CA ALA A 211 7.99 5.23 -4.08
C ALA A 211 6.73 4.66 -4.73
N VAL A 212 6.66 3.33 -4.82
CA VAL A 212 5.57 2.65 -5.52
C VAL A 212 4.25 2.76 -4.75
N VAL A 213 4.27 2.71 -3.42
CA VAL A 213 3.07 2.82 -2.59
C VAL A 213 2.51 4.25 -2.59
N MET A 214 3.37 5.27 -2.51
CA MET A 214 2.94 6.66 -2.69
C MET A 214 2.35 6.89 -4.08
N ALA A 215 3.02 6.40 -5.12
CA ALA A 215 2.58 6.54 -6.50
C ALA A 215 1.23 5.83 -6.74
N ALA A 216 1.07 4.60 -6.26
CA ALA A 216 -0.19 3.86 -6.36
C ALA A 216 -1.34 4.58 -5.65
N CYS A 217 -1.11 5.08 -4.42
CA CYS A 217 -2.11 5.85 -3.69
C CYS A 217 -2.46 7.18 -4.38
N HIS A 218 -1.47 7.87 -4.95
CA HIS A 218 -1.71 9.10 -5.70
C HIS A 218 -2.43 8.85 -7.02
N GLY A 219 -2.04 7.83 -7.78
CA GLY A 219 -2.65 7.48 -9.06
C GLY A 219 -4.12 7.14 -8.93
N GLY A 220 -4.53 6.56 -7.80
CA GLY A 220 -5.94 6.27 -7.52
C GLY A 220 -6.83 7.52 -7.37
N THR A 221 -6.25 8.71 -7.22
CA THR A 221 -7.00 9.99 -7.19
C THR A 221 -7.56 10.39 -8.56
N MET A 222 -7.21 9.69 -9.63
CA MET A 222 -7.89 9.87 -10.92
C MET A 222 -9.36 9.42 -10.90
N GLY A 223 -9.70 8.53 -9.95
CA GLY A 223 -11.06 8.04 -9.75
C GLY A 223 -11.99 9.06 -9.11
N ARG A 224 -13.28 8.74 -9.12
CA ARG A 224 -14.30 9.57 -8.44
C ARG A 224 -14.44 9.21 -6.97
N ARG A 225 -14.15 7.97 -6.58
CA ARG A 225 -14.31 7.54 -5.19
C ARG A 225 -13.01 7.83 -4.45
N GLN A 226 -13.15 8.45 -3.29
CA GLN A 226 -11.97 8.78 -2.51
C GLN A 226 -11.28 7.53 -1.99
N GLY A 227 -9.96 7.60 -2.06
CA GLY A 227 -9.06 6.69 -1.41
C GLY A 227 -8.89 5.34 -2.07
N GLN A 228 -9.28 5.11 -3.32
CA GLN A 228 -8.78 3.93 -4.03
C GLN A 228 -7.29 4.09 -4.34
N PHE A 229 -6.56 2.98 -4.42
CA PHE A 229 -5.21 2.97 -4.97
C PHE A 229 -5.27 2.46 -6.41
N LEU A 230 -4.30 2.88 -7.23
CA LEU A 230 -4.07 2.35 -8.57
C LEU A 230 -3.26 1.05 -8.47
N PRO A 231 -3.81 -0.12 -8.86
CA PRO A 231 -3.03 -1.34 -8.97
C PRO A 231 -1.91 -1.17 -10.02
N VAL A 232 -0.71 -1.62 -9.70
CA VAL A 232 0.47 -1.53 -10.58
C VAL A 232 1.27 -2.84 -10.66
N ALA A 233 1.08 -3.78 -9.73
CA ALA A 233 1.85 -5.03 -9.66
C ALA A 233 1.04 -6.31 -9.90
N LEU A 234 -0.30 -6.26 -9.83
CA LEU A 234 -1.18 -7.44 -9.98
C LEU A 234 -1.07 -8.19 -11.31
N ALA A 235 -0.46 -7.58 -12.34
CA ALA A 235 -0.25 -8.19 -13.66
C ALA A 235 1.24 -8.24 -14.06
N GLY A 236 2.15 -8.17 -13.08
CA GLY A 236 3.60 -8.15 -13.28
C GLY A 236 4.21 -6.76 -13.10
N MET A 237 5.50 -6.64 -13.41
CA MET A 237 6.33 -5.49 -13.02
C MET A 237 6.54 -4.45 -14.13
N THR A 238 5.73 -4.50 -15.20
CA THR A 238 5.88 -3.61 -16.36
C THR A 238 5.82 -2.13 -15.97
N ALA A 239 4.91 -1.77 -15.06
CA ALA A 239 4.77 -0.40 -14.56
C ALA A 239 6.05 0.12 -13.88
N LEU A 240 6.83 -0.77 -13.28
CA LEU A 240 7.97 -0.44 -12.42
C LEU A 240 9.30 -0.33 -13.19
N ARG A 241 9.23 -0.12 -14.51
CA ARG A 241 10.38 0.10 -15.38
C ARG A 241 11.26 1.21 -14.82
N ALA A 242 12.54 0.94 -14.56
CA ALA A 242 13.43 1.90 -13.89
C ALA A 242 14.01 2.99 -14.80
N ALA A 243 14.15 2.75 -16.11
CA ALA A 243 14.92 3.59 -17.01
C ALA A 243 14.21 3.85 -18.36
N GLY A 244 14.69 4.86 -19.10
CA GLY A 244 14.14 5.31 -20.38
C GLY A 244 13.79 6.79 -20.36
N SER A 245 13.31 7.32 -21.49
CA SER A 245 12.77 8.69 -21.60
C SER A 245 11.49 8.86 -20.78
N ALA A 246 11.01 10.10 -20.59
CA ALA A 246 9.71 10.33 -19.95
C ALA A 246 8.59 9.56 -20.66
N HIS A 247 8.61 9.55 -22.00
CA HIS A 247 7.65 8.79 -22.80
C HIS A 247 7.71 7.29 -22.51
N SER A 248 8.89 6.65 -22.56
CA SER A 248 9.00 5.20 -22.32
C SER A 248 8.62 4.81 -20.89
N ARG A 249 8.93 5.65 -19.91
CA ARG A 249 8.55 5.45 -18.51
C ARG A 249 7.04 5.58 -18.33
N LEU A 250 6.43 6.63 -18.90
CA LEU A 250 4.99 6.84 -18.82
C LEU A 250 4.19 5.75 -19.54
N ALA A 251 4.62 5.33 -20.74
CA ALA A 251 4.00 4.25 -21.48
C ALA A 251 4.02 2.92 -20.70
N ALA A 252 5.15 2.61 -20.05
CA ALA A 252 5.28 1.43 -19.21
C ALA A 252 4.38 1.51 -17.96
N TRP A 253 4.31 2.68 -17.32
CA TRP A 253 3.43 2.94 -16.18
C TRP A 253 1.96 2.76 -16.54
N ILE A 254 1.48 3.39 -17.62
CA ILE A 254 0.10 3.29 -18.09
C ILE A 254 -0.27 1.85 -18.45
N SER A 255 0.54 1.20 -19.30
CA SER A 255 0.24 -0.17 -19.75
C SER A 255 0.30 -1.20 -18.62
N GLY A 256 1.28 -1.07 -17.71
CA GLY A 256 1.39 -1.94 -16.54
C GLY A 256 0.24 -1.75 -15.56
N ALA A 257 -0.14 -0.49 -15.28
CA ALA A 257 -1.27 -0.18 -14.43
C ALA A 257 -2.60 -0.64 -15.05
N ASP A 258 -2.79 -0.47 -16.36
CA ASP A 258 -4.00 -0.93 -17.04
C ASP A 258 -4.15 -2.45 -16.98
N ALA A 259 -3.06 -3.18 -17.26
CA ALA A 259 -3.03 -4.63 -17.09
C ALA A 259 -3.33 -5.06 -15.64
N ALA A 260 -2.78 -4.35 -14.65
CA ALA A 260 -3.02 -4.63 -13.23
C ALA A 260 -4.48 -4.33 -12.81
N VAL A 261 -5.09 -3.26 -13.35
CA VAL A 261 -6.51 -2.92 -13.15
C VAL A 261 -7.41 -4.01 -13.76
N LEU A 262 -7.12 -4.46 -14.99
CA LEU A 262 -7.85 -5.55 -15.63
C LEU A 262 -7.71 -6.87 -14.85
N ALA A 263 -6.51 -7.16 -14.34
CA ALA A 263 -6.29 -8.31 -13.47
C ALA A 263 -7.09 -8.20 -12.15
N ALA A 264 -7.17 -7.00 -11.56
CA ALA A 264 -8.00 -6.74 -10.38
C ALA A 264 -9.48 -7.00 -10.67
N LEU A 265 -10.01 -6.48 -11.78
CA LEU A 265 -11.38 -6.73 -12.24
C LEU A 265 -11.68 -8.23 -12.37
N MET A 266 -10.82 -8.98 -13.07
CA MET A 266 -10.98 -10.44 -13.20
C MET A 266 -10.94 -11.17 -11.85
N GLN A 267 -10.17 -10.67 -10.87
CA GLN A 267 -10.14 -11.23 -9.53
C GLN A 267 -11.43 -10.92 -8.75
N LEU A 268 -11.95 -9.69 -8.87
CA LEU A 268 -13.20 -9.28 -8.25
C LEU A 268 -14.39 -10.07 -8.80
N ASP A 269 -14.44 -10.29 -10.11
CA ASP A 269 -15.52 -11.02 -10.78
C ASP A 269 -15.59 -12.48 -10.34
N ARG A 270 -14.43 -13.15 -10.30
CA ARG A 270 -14.32 -14.50 -9.76
C ARG A 270 -14.73 -14.56 -8.30
N LEU A 271 -14.34 -13.55 -7.51
CA LEU A 271 -14.69 -13.50 -6.09
C LEU A 271 -16.20 -13.33 -5.88
N THR A 272 -16.85 -12.46 -6.66
CA THR A 272 -18.31 -12.27 -6.62
C THR A 272 -19.05 -13.55 -6.99
N ALA A 273 -18.64 -14.21 -8.08
CA ALA A 273 -19.23 -15.48 -8.50
C ALA A 273 -19.05 -16.56 -7.44
N TRP A 274 -17.84 -16.69 -6.88
CA TRP A 274 -17.55 -17.62 -5.81
C TRP A 274 -18.39 -17.35 -4.55
N HIS A 275 -18.49 -16.09 -4.12
CA HIS A 275 -19.23 -15.72 -2.91
C HIS A 275 -20.72 -16.06 -3.04
N ALA A 276 -21.33 -15.73 -4.18
CA ALA A 276 -22.72 -16.09 -4.48
C ALA A 276 -22.94 -17.62 -4.50
N ALA A 277 -22.05 -18.36 -5.17
CA ALA A 277 -22.12 -19.82 -5.21
C ALA A 277 -21.96 -20.44 -3.81
N ALA A 278 -21.04 -19.93 -2.99
CA ALA A 278 -20.83 -20.38 -1.62
C ALA A 278 -22.04 -20.11 -0.72
N ARG A 279 -22.75 -18.99 -0.92
CA ARG A 279 -23.99 -18.68 -0.18
C ARG A 279 -25.09 -19.68 -0.49
N VAL A 280 -25.30 -20.01 -1.77
CA VAL A 280 -26.28 -21.02 -2.19
C VAL A 280 -25.90 -22.40 -1.66
N ALA A 281 -24.64 -22.78 -1.81
CA ALA A 281 -24.13 -24.09 -1.41
C ALA A 281 -24.14 -24.33 0.10
N LEU A 282 -24.39 -23.31 0.94
CA LEU A 282 -24.46 -23.43 2.40
C LEU A 282 -25.86 -23.09 2.96
N ALA A 283 -26.88 -22.94 2.10
CA ALA A 283 -28.22 -22.53 2.50
C ALA A 283 -28.94 -23.53 3.42
N ASP A 284 -28.54 -24.81 3.37
CA ASP A 284 -29.05 -25.89 4.22
C ASP A 284 -28.48 -25.87 5.65
N LEU A 285 -27.38 -25.15 5.90
CA LEU A 285 -26.72 -25.16 7.20
C LEU A 285 -27.38 -24.18 8.17
N SER A 286 -27.93 -24.71 9.26
CA SER A 286 -28.45 -23.92 10.38
C SER A 286 -27.29 -23.43 11.26
N GLY A 287 -26.68 -22.31 10.93
CA GLY A 287 -25.63 -21.71 11.77
C GLY A 287 -24.99 -20.47 11.17
N ARG A 288 -24.60 -19.51 12.03
CA ARG A 288 -23.98 -18.25 11.57
C ARG A 288 -22.53 -18.44 11.09
N THR A 289 -21.79 -19.38 11.69
CA THR A 289 -20.35 -19.58 11.43
C THR A 289 -20.01 -19.90 9.96
N PRO A 290 -20.67 -20.84 9.25
CA PRO A 290 -20.34 -21.09 7.84
C PRO A 290 -20.45 -19.84 6.97
N HIS A 291 -21.50 -19.03 7.17
CA HIS A 291 -21.70 -17.78 6.43
C HIS A 291 -20.67 -16.70 6.78
N LEU A 292 -20.30 -16.57 8.06
CA LEU A 292 -19.22 -15.68 8.48
C LEU A 292 -17.87 -16.08 7.88
N LEU A 293 -17.61 -17.38 7.72
CA LEU A 293 -16.40 -17.85 7.05
C LEU A 293 -16.40 -17.49 5.56
N VAL A 294 -17.54 -17.62 4.87
CA VAL A 294 -17.67 -17.19 3.47
C VAL A 294 -17.38 -15.70 3.32
N ASP A 295 -17.90 -14.85 4.21
CA ASP A 295 -17.61 -13.42 4.22
C ASP A 295 -16.11 -13.16 4.50
N LEU A 296 -15.53 -13.88 5.46
CA LEU A 296 -14.10 -13.76 5.78
C LEU A 296 -13.19 -14.15 4.60
N PHE A 297 -13.55 -15.16 3.81
CA PHE A 297 -12.82 -15.54 2.60
C PHE A 297 -13.00 -14.56 1.43
N ALA A 298 -14.06 -13.75 1.43
CA ALA A 298 -14.18 -12.61 0.52
C ALA A 298 -13.26 -11.45 0.95
N GLU A 299 -13.20 -11.17 2.25
CA GLU A 299 -12.37 -10.13 2.84
C GLU A 299 -10.85 -10.40 2.76
N TRP A 300 -10.45 -11.67 2.87
CA TRP A 300 -9.04 -12.05 3.01
C TRP A 300 -8.60 -13.02 1.92
N PRO A 301 -7.40 -12.83 1.32
CA PRO A 301 -6.91 -13.70 0.27
C PRO A 301 -6.66 -15.14 0.78
N MET A 302 -6.33 -15.26 2.06
CA MET A 302 -6.21 -16.54 2.77
C MET A 302 -6.74 -16.41 4.20
N VAL A 303 -7.12 -17.54 4.80
CA VAL A 303 -7.63 -17.58 6.19
C VAL A 303 -6.99 -18.74 6.92
N SER A 304 -6.58 -18.53 8.18
CA SER A 304 -6.14 -19.58 9.10
C SER A 304 -7.21 -19.86 10.16
N ALA A 305 -7.18 -21.04 10.80
CA ALA A 305 -8.13 -21.36 11.87
C ALA A 305 -8.05 -20.38 13.07
N PRO A 306 -6.87 -19.96 13.58
CA PRO A 306 -6.80 -18.92 14.62
C PRO A 306 -7.40 -17.58 14.19
N MET A 307 -7.13 -17.16 12.96
CA MET A 307 -7.67 -15.91 12.43
C MET A 307 -9.20 -15.99 12.30
N ALA A 308 -9.73 -17.11 11.80
CA ALA A 308 -11.16 -17.35 11.71
C ALA A 308 -11.85 -17.36 13.09
N GLU A 309 -11.25 -17.99 14.09
CA GLU A 309 -11.76 -17.95 15.48
C GLU A 309 -11.84 -16.50 16.00
N ALA A 310 -10.76 -15.73 15.87
CA ALA A 310 -10.74 -14.35 16.33
C ALA A 310 -11.76 -13.45 15.60
N ARG A 311 -11.94 -13.63 14.29
CA ARG A 311 -12.82 -12.79 13.46
C ARG A 311 -14.28 -13.18 13.55
N THR A 312 -14.59 -14.47 13.61
CA THR A 312 -15.97 -14.96 13.67
C THR A 312 -16.52 -15.04 15.10
N LYS A 313 -15.64 -15.00 16.11
CA LYS A 313 -15.95 -15.23 17.53
C LYS A 313 -16.54 -16.63 17.82
N ALA A 314 -16.42 -17.56 16.88
CA ALA A 314 -16.79 -18.96 17.08
C ALA A 314 -15.63 -19.75 17.70
N SER A 315 -15.93 -20.81 18.45
CA SER A 315 -14.89 -21.66 19.05
C SER A 315 -14.00 -22.32 17.99
N ARG A 316 -12.73 -22.58 18.32
CA ARG A 316 -11.79 -23.30 17.44
C ARG A 316 -12.36 -24.57 16.83
N ALA A 317 -13.05 -25.39 17.62
CA ALA A 317 -13.66 -26.63 17.15
C ALA A 317 -14.82 -26.39 16.17
N ALA A 318 -15.61 -25.33 16.36
CA ALA A 318 -16.65 -24.94 15.40
C ALA A 318 -16.02 -24.43 14.10
N VAL A 319 -14.99 -23.60 14.18
CA VAL A 319 -14.25 -23.11 13.00
C VAL A 319 -13.66 -24.26 12.19
N GLN A 320 -12.94 -25.19 12.83
CA GLN A 320 -12.32 -26.32 12.14
C GLN A 320 -13.34 -27.23 11.45
N ARG A 321 -14.47 -27.56 12.12
CA ARG A 321 -15.55 -28.33 11.49
C ARG A 321 -16.15 -27.64 10.27
N ASN A 322 -16.36 -26.32 10.35
CA ASN A 322 -16.89 -25.56 9.23
C ASN A 322 -15.86 -25.42 8.09
N LEU A 323 -14.57 -25.22 8.39
CA LEU A 323 -13.51 -25.23 7.38
C LEU A 323 -13.45 -26.58 6.65
N GLN A 324 -13.57 -27.69 7.38
CA GLN A 324 -13.66 -29.01 6.76
C GLN A 324 -14.91 -29.12 5.86
N THR A 325 -16.08 -28.69 6.35
CA THR A 325 -17.33 -28.69 5.57
C THR A 325 -17.20 -27.88 4.28
N LEU A 326 -16.62 -26.68 4.34
CA LEU A 326 -16.38 -25.82 3.17
C LEU A 326 -15.38 -26.48 2.19
N THR A 327 -14.40 -27.22 2.71
CA THR A 327 -13.42 -27.97 1.89
C THR A 327 -14.08 -29.16 1.19
N ASP A 328 -14.88 -29.94 1.92
CA ASP A 328 -15.60 -31.12 1.40
C ASP A 328 -16.63 -30.72 0.32
N ARG A 329 -17.27 -29.55 0.50
CA ARG A 329 -18.15 -28.94 -0.52
C ARG A 329 -17.39 -28.26 -1.67
N GLY A 330 -16.06 -28.30 -1.66
CA GLY A 330 -15.22 -27.74 -2.72
C GLY A 330 -15.23 -26.21 -2.82
N LEU A 331 -15.68 -25.51 -1.78
CA LEU A 331 -15.77 -24.05 -1.76
C LEU A 331 -14.41 -23.39 -1.47
N ILE A 332 -13.57 -24.06 -0.68
CA ILE A 332 -12.23 -23.59 -0.35
C ILE A 332 -11.20 -24.69 -0.62
N ARG A 333 -9.94 -24.29 -0.76
CA ARG A 333 -8.80 -25.21 -0.86
C ARG A 333 -7.73 -24.85 0.16
N GLU A 334 -7.13 -25.88 0.75
CA GLU A 334 -5.93 -25.72 1.56
C GLU A 334 -4.73 -25.36 0.64
N MET A 335 -3.96 -24.36 1.05
CA MET A 335 -2.85 -23.80 0.26
C MET A 335 -1.48 -24.18 0.82
N THR A 336 -1.39 -24.51 2.10
CA THR A 336 -0.14 -24.88 2.75
C THR A 336 -0.02 -26.40 2.91
N GLY A 337 1.17 -26.94 2.63
CA GLY A 337 1.59 -28.29 3.05
C GLY A 337 2.02 -28.30 4.53
N GLN A 338 2.99 -29.15 4.91
CA GLN A 338 3.51 -29.37 6.29
C GLN A 338 4.13 -28.14 7.03
N GLY A 339 3.67 -26.91 6.77
CA GLY A 339 4.05 -25.73 7.53
C GLY A 339 3.34 -25.64 8.90
N ARG A 340 3.85 -24.76 9.77
CA ARG A 340 3.31 -24.53 11.13
C ARG A 340 1.85 -24.05 11.14
N TYR A 341 1.39 -23.42 10.05
CA TYR A 341 0.03 -22.90 9.92
C TYR A 341 -0.66 -23.46 8.68
N ARG A 342 -1.84 -24.06 8.87
CA ARG A 342 -2.77 -24.41 7.79
C ARG A 342 -3.51 -23.17 7.33
N LEU A 343 -3.50 -22.93 6.03
CA LEU A 343 -4.16 -21.80 5.38
C LEU A 343 -5.08 -22.29 4.28
N TRP A 344 -6.25 -21.68 4.18
CA TRP A 344 -7.23 -21.93 3.14
C TRP A 344 -7.41 -20.70 2.26
N SER A 345 -7.82 -20.91 1.02
CA SER A 345 -8.25 -19.85 0.10
C SER A 345 -9.58 -20.23 -0.55
N ALA A 346 -10.38 -19.23 -0.90
CA ALA A 346 -11.52 -19.41 -1.79
C ALA A 346 -11.09 -20.09 -3.09
N LYS A 347 -11.86 -21.10 -3.54
CA LYS A 347 -11.58 -21.78 -4.79
C LYS A 347 -12.03 -20.88 -5.95
N GLY A 348 -11.05 -20.41 -6.73
CA GLY A 348 -11.27 -19.53 -7.88
C GLY A 348 -11.68 -20.25 -9.14
#